data_AF-A0A973DNG8-F1
#
_entry.id   AF-A0A973DNG8-F1
#
_cell.length_a   1.000
_cell.length_b   1.000
_cell.length_c   1.000
_cell.angle_alpha   90.00
_cell.angle_beta   90.00
_cell.angle_gamma   90.00
#
_symmetry.space_group_name_H-M   'P 1'
#
loop_
_entity.id
_entity.type
_entity.pdbx_description
1 polymer ?
#
loop_
_entity_poly.entity_id
_entity_poly.type
_entity_poly.pdbx_seq_one_letter_code
_entity_poly.pdbx_strand_id
1 'polypeptide(L)'
;MSSSPYSNMLSPLDLGFTTLKNRVIMGSMHTGLEEEKGGFKKLAAFYAERALGGVGLIVTGGIAPNFRGRIAPHGSQLSFSWQTAKHKIVTDAVHQADGKICLQILHTGRYAYHPFSVSASSIKAPINPFKPRQMSERQIKKTIKDFATTCKLAQSAGYDGVEIMGSEGYLINQFLCQRTNKRNDRWGGSYENRMRLALEIVKESRKKVGTDFIIIFRLSMLDLVEGGSTWDEVVILAKELELAGVTIINTGIGWHEARVP
;
A
#
# COMPACT_ATOMS: atom_id res chain seq x y z
N MET A 1 2.35 -17.79 37.10
CA MET A 1 2.26 -17.71 35.62
C MET A 1 3.66 -17.39 35.12
N SER A 2 4.33 -18.28 34.38
CA SER A 2 5.66 -17.95 33.87
C SER A 2 5.50 -16.83 32.83
N SER A 3 6.31 -15.78 32.95
CA SER A 3 6.32 -14.72 31.93
C SER A 3 6.75 -15.35 30.61
N SER A 4 5.91 -15.28 29.58
CA SER A 4 6.28 -15.75 28.24
C SER A 4 7.63 -15.15 27.84
N PRO A 5 8.58 -15.93 27.28
CA PRO A 5 9.89 -15.43 26.85
C PRO A 5 9.80 -14.34 25.77
N TYR A 6 8.61 -14.16 25.17
CA TYR A 6 8.33 -13.17 24.13
C TYR A 6 7.27 -12.15 24.56
N SER A 7 7.29 -11.71 25.81
CA SER A 7 6.30 -10.79 26.40
C SER A 7 6.07 -9.51 25.57
N ASN A 8 7.15 -8.89 25.06
CA ASN A 8 7.03 -7.70 24.20
C ASN A 8 6.32 -8.01 22.88
N MET A 9 6.73 -9.09 22.20
CA MET A 9 6.16 -9.50 20.91
C MET A 9 4.68 -9.87 21.04
N LEU A 10 4.32 -10.59 22.11
CA LEU A 10 2.97 -11.11 22.35
C LEU A 10 2.08 -10.13 23.12
N SER A 11 2.59 -8.96 23.52
CA SER A 11 1.78 -7.93 24.16
C SER A 11 0.80 -7.30 23.16
N PRO A 12 -0.46 -7.04 23.57
CA PRO A 12 -1.42 -6.31 22.74
C PRO A 12 -0.90 -4.92 22.34
N LEU A 13 -1.39 -4.43 21.21
CA LEU A 13 -1.15 -3.06 20.74
C LEU A 13 -2.47 -2.34 20.54
N ASP A 14 -2.70 -1.30 21.35
CA ASP A 14 -3.87 -0.44 21.24
C ASP A 14 -3.67 0.60 20.12
N LEU A 15 -4.65 0.69 19.21
CA LEU A 15 -4.69 1.66 18.11
C LEU A 15 -5.76 2.75 18.36
N GLY A 16 -6.28 2.83 19.60
CA GLY A 16 -7.28 3.81 20.05
C GLY A 16 -8.73 3.37 19.80
N PHE A 17 -9.05 2.96 18.57
CA PHE A 17 -10.40 2.48 18.19
C PHE A 17 -10.47 0.94 18.05
N THR A 18 -9.33 0.26 18.08
CA THR A 18 -9.23 -1.20 18.01
C THR A 18 -7.91 -1.66 18.60
N THR A 19 -7.79 -2.96 18.91
CA THR A 19 -6.58 -3.54 19.50
C THR A 19 -6.09 -4.70 18.65
N LEU A 20 -4.79 -4.75 18.39
CA LEU A 20 -4.14 -5.94 17.84
C LEU A 20 -3.75 -6.88 18.98
N LYS A 21 -4.03 -8.17 18.83
CA LYS A 21 -3.77 -9.18 19.87
C LYS A 21 -2.28 -9.35 20.22
N ASN A 22 -1.39 -8.99 19.30
CA ASN A 22 0.06 -8.95 19.50
C ASN A 22 0.75 -8.05 18.44
N ARG A 23 2.08 -7.96 18.49
CA ARG A 23 2.90 -7.09 17.64
C ARG A 23 3.46 -7.80 16.39
N VAL A 24 2.89 -8.93 16.00
CA VAL A 24 3.31 -9.70 14.81
C VAL A 24 2.45 -9.30 13.61
N ILE A 25 3.10 -8.80 12.56
CA ILE A 25 2.46 -8.51 11.28
C ILE A 25 2.92 -9.52 10.23
N MET A 26 1.97 -10.13 9.52
CA MET A 26 2.26 -10.84 8.27
C MET A 26 2.34 -9.80 7.15
N GLY A 27 3.56 -9.55 6.70
CA GLY A 27 3.83 -8.57 5.65
C GLY A 27 3.12 -8.90 4.33
N SER A 28 2.89 -7.86 3.53
CA SER A 28 2.27 -7.99 2.22
C SER A 28 3.07 -8.93 1.31
N MET A 29 2.40 -9.91 0.74
CA MET A 29 2.97 -10.86 -0.23
C MET A 29 2.00 -11.05 -1.38
N HIS A 30 2.44 -10.71 -2.60
CA HIS A 30 1.67 -11.03 -3.79
C HIS A 30 1.88 -12.50 -4.14
N THR A 31 0.82 -13.30 -4.05
CA THR A 31 0.92 -14.78 -4.15
C THR A 31 0.66 -15.31 -5.56
N GLY A 32 0.08 -14.49 -6.44
CA GLY A 32 -0.45 -14.89 -7.74
C GLY A 32 -1.82 -15.58 -7.66
N LEU A 33 -2.32 -15.88 -6.47
CA LEU A 33 -3.68 -16.39 -6.25
C LEU A 33 -4.74 -15.30 -6.45
N GLU A 34 -4.36 -14.03 -6.37
CA GLU A 34 -5.24 -12.88 -6.59
C GLU A 34 -5.82 -12.86 -8.01
N GLU A 35 -5.06 -13.37 -8.98
CA GLU A 35 -5.43 -13.48 -10.40
C GLU A 35 -5.89 -14.90 -10.79
N GLU A 36 -5.67 -15.91 -9.95
CA GLU A 36 -6.02 -17.30 -10.26
C GLU A 36 -7.54 -17.53 -10.24
N LYS A 37 -8.04 -18.38 -11.14
CA LYS A 37 -9.45 -18.79 -11.15
C LYS A 37 -9.81 -19.47 -9.82
N GLY A 38 -10.73 -18.86 -9.08
CA GLY A 38 -11.13 -19.34 -7.75
C GLY A 38 -10.11 -19.05 -6.65
N GLY A 39 -9.06 -18.28 -6.93
CA GLY A 39 -7.95 -18.04 -6.01
C GLY A 39 -8.33 -17.32 -4.72
N PHE A 40 -9.42 -16.54 -4.69
CA PHE A 40 -9.95 -15.94 -3.45
C PHE A 40 -10.35 -16.98 -2.39
N LYS A 41 -10.81 -18.19 -2.78
CA LYS A 41 -11.07 -19.27 -1.83
C LYS A 41 -9.77 -19.85 -1.26
N LYS A 42 -8.72 -19.92 -2.10
CA LYS A 42 -7.39 -20.38 -1.68
C LYS A 42 -6.72 -19.34 -0.76
N LEU A 43 -6.84 -18.05 -1.08
CA LEU A 43 -6.39 -16.94 -0.23
C LEU A 43 -7.10 -16.94 1.12
N ALA A 44 -8.41 -17.21 1.13
CA ALA A 44 -9.17 -17.31 2.38
C ALA A 44 -8.61 -18.41 3.29
N ALA A 45 -8.37 -19.62 2.76
CA ALA A 45 -7.74 -20.70 3.51
C ALA A 45 -6.31 -20.34 3.96
N PHE A 46 -5.50 -19.77 3.06
CA PHE A 46 -4.12 -19.37 3.33
C PHE A 46 -4.01 -18.36 4.48
N TYR A 47 -4.82 -17.30 4.46
CA TYR A 47 -4.80 -16.27 5.50
C TYR A 47 -5.49 -16.73 6.79
N ALA A 48 -6.56 -17.52 6.72
CA ALA A 48 -7.21 -18.10 7.90
C ALA A 48 -6.22 -18.99 8.69
N GLU A 49 -5.39 -19.78 8.00
CA GLU A 49 -4.35 -20.59 8.64
C GLU A 49 -3.34 -19.72 9.43
N ARG A 50 -2.95 -18.55 8.90
CA ARG A 50 -2.04 -17.63 9.61
C ARG A 50 -2.73 -16.90 10.75
N ALA A 51 -4.02 -16.60 10.62
CA ALA A 51 -4.82 -16.04 11.70
C ALA A 51 -4.95 -17.02 12.88
N LEU A 52 -5.23 -18.30 12.59
CA LEU A 52 -5.22 -19.41 13.57
C LEU A 52 -3.83 -19.61 14.19
N GLY A 53 -2.77 -19.41 13.41
CA GLY A 53 -1.38 -19.38 13.89
C GLY A 53 -1.05 -18.21 14.81
N GLY A 54 -1.98 -17.29 15.06
CA GLY A 54 -1.85 -16.23 16.06
C GLY A 54 -1.28 -14.91 15.55
N VAL A 55 -1.18 -14.68 14.24
CA VAL A 55 -0.73 -13.39 13.69
C VAL A 55 -1.64 -12.24 14.17
N GLY A 56 -1.04 -11.13 14.63
CA GLY A 56 -1.75 -9.96 15.14
C GLY A 56 -2.45 -9.14 14.05
N LEU A 57 -1.81 -8.98 12.89
CA LEU A 57 -2.37 -8.30 11.72
C LEU A 57 -1.82 -8.90 10.41
N ILE A 58 -2.69 -9.14 9.45
CA ILE A 58 -2.33 -9.62 8.10
C ILE A 58 -2.44 -8.47 7.10
N VAL A 59 -1.50 -8.39 6.15
CA VAL A 59 -1.63 -7.52 4.98
C VAL A 59 -1.66 -8.37 3.72
N THR A 60 -2.64 -8.15 2.84
CA THR A 60 -2.71 -8.89 1.56
C THR A 60 -1.55 -8.54 0.64
N GLY A 61 -1.37 -9.31 -0.44
CA GLY A 61 -0.65 -8.84 -1.62
C GLY A 61 -1.23 -7.54 -2.19
N GLY A 62 -0.42 -6.87 -3.01
CA GLY A 62 -0.74 -5.56 -3.58
C GLY A 62 -1.85 -5.62 -4.63
N ILE A 63 -2.89 -4.79 -4.45
CA ILE A 63 -4.06 -4.74 -5.34
C ILE A 63 -4.19 -3.34 -5.93
N ALA A 64 -4.38 -3.26 -7.25
CA ALA A 64 -4.40 -1.98 -7.94
C ALA A 64 -5.65 -1.15 -7.63
N PRO A 65 -5.52 0.18 -7.45
CA PRO A 65 -6.69 1.05 -7.30
C PRO A 65 -7.36 1.36 -8.64
N ASN A 66 -6.64 1.21 -9.76
CA ASN A 66 -7.17 1.45 -11.10
C ASN A 66 -6.39 0.65 -12.16
N PHE A 67 -6.88 0.70 -13.40
CA PHE A 67 -6.33 -0.06 -14.53
C PHE A 67 -4.83 0.20 -14.78
N ARG A 68 -4.36 1.44 -14.63
CA ARG A 68 -2.96 1.80 -14.90
C ARG A 68 -2.00 1.41 -13.79
N GLY A 69 -2.54 1.08 -12.61
CA GLY A 69 -1.77 0.66 -11.45
C GLY A 69 -1.51 -0.82 -11.37
N ARG A 70 -2.12 -1.62 -12.25
CA ARG A 70 -1.92 -3.07 -12.29
C ARG A 70 -0.47 -3.40 -12.63
N ILE A 71 0.03 -4.52 -12.09
CA ILE A 71 1.35 -5.04 -12.45
C ILE A 71 1.40 -5.53 -13.91
N ALA A 72 0.33 -6.17 -14.36
CA ALA A 72 0.15 -6.70 -15.71
C ALA A 72 -1.30 -6.48 -16.17
N PRO A 73 -1.66 -6.65 -17.46
CA PRO A 73 -3.01 -6.37 -17.95
C PRO A 73 -4.15 -7.06 -17.17
N HIS A 74 -3.90 -8.29 -16.71
CA HIS A 74 -4.86 -9.10 -15.93
C HIS A 74 -4.65 -9.01 -14.41
N GLY A 75 -3.78 -8.12 -13.94
CA GLY A 75 -3.49 -7.96 -12.53
C GLY A 75 -4.71 -7.56 -11.70
N SER A 76 -4.71 -7.96 -10.43
CA SER A 76 -5.76 -7.68 -9.47
C SER A 76 -5.99 -6.18 -9.29
N GLN A 77 -7.26 -5.82 -9.13
CA GLN A 77 -7.72 -4.46 -8.96
C GLN A 77 -9.00 -4.46 -8.12
N LEU A 78 -9.15 -3.47 -7.25
CA LEU A 78 -10.40 -3.21 -6.53
C LEU A 78 -10.82 -1.76 -6.75
N SER A 79 -11.68 -1.54 -7.75
CA SER A 79 -12.20 -0.21 -8.11
C SER A 79 -13.71 -0.16 -8.31
N PHE A 80 -14.38 -1.30 -8.24
CA PHE A 80 -15.81 -1.43 -8.49
C PHE A 80 -16.50 -2.22 -7.38
N SER A 81 -17.74 -1.84 -7.05
CA SER A 81 -18.51 -2.45 -5.96
C SER A 81 -18.74 -3.95 -6.14
N TRP A 82 -19.00 -4.43 -7.36
CA TRP A 82 -19.22 -5.86 -7.60
C TRP A 82 -17.99 -6.74 -7.31
N GLN A 83 -16.80 -6.15 -7.18
CA GLN A 83 -15.58 -6.90 -6.86
C GLN A 83 -15.50 -7.24 -5.36
N THR A 84 -16.17 -6.49 -4.48
CA THR A 84 -16.06 -6.65 -3.02
C THR A 84 -16.52 -8.03 -2.54
N ALA A 85 -17.51 -8.64 -3.22
CA ALA A 85 -18.03 -9.96 -2.88
C ALA A 85 -16.94 -11.06 -2.84
N LYS A 86 -15.94 -10.97 -3.74
CA LYS A 86 -14.82 -11.94 -3.75
C LYS A 86 -13.88 -11.73 -2.57
N HIS A 87 -13.63 -10.48 -2.21
CA HIS A 87 -12.79 -10.13 -1.06
C HIS A 87 -13.44 -10.51 0.28
N LYS A 88 -14.76 -10.39 0.38
CA LYS A 88 -15.50 -10.75 1.59
C LYS A 88 -15.27 -12.22 2.00
N ILE A 89 -15.06 -13.11 1.02
CA ILE A 89 -14.71 -14.53 1.29
C ILE A 89 -13.42 -14.62 2.13
N VAL A 90 -12.44 -13.76 1.85
CA VAL A 90 -11.15 -13.75 2.55
C VAL A 90 -11.28 -13.13 3.93
N THR A 91 -11.93 -11.97 4.04
CA THR A 91 -12.10 -11.28 5.32
C THR A 91 -12.94 -12.11 6.29
N ASP A 92 -14.04 -12.71 5.82
CA ASP A 92 -14.89 -13.57 6.65
C ASP A 92 -14.10 -14.75 7.21
N ALA A 93 -13.26 -15.40 6.40
CA ALA A 93 -12.45 -16.53 6.85
C ALA A 93 -11.40 -16.13 7.90
N VAL A 94 -10.77 -14.95 7.73
CA VAL A 94 -9.81 -14.42 8.71
C VAL A 94 -10.51 -14.02 10.01
N HIS A 95 -11.68 -13.38 9.94
CA HIS A 95 -12.45 -12.98 11.11
C HIS A 95 -13.01 -14.19 11.87
N GLN A 96 -13.45 -15.25 11.17
CA GLN A 96 -13.83 -16.52 11.80
C GLN A 96 -12.67 -17.19 12.54
N ALA A 97 -11.43 -16.93 12.12
CA ALA A 97 -10.21 -17.37 12.78
C ALA A 97 -9.65 -16.36 13.82
N ASP A 98 -10.47 -15.39 14.26
CA ASP A 98 -10.08 -14.35 15.22
C ASP A 98 -8.83 -13.57 14.80
N GLY A 99 -8.72 -13.29 13.50
CA GLY A 99 -7.65 -12.50 12.89
C GLY A 99 -8.13 -11.11 12.45
N LYS A 100 -7.16 -10.25 12.12
CA LYS A 100 -7.40 -8.96 11.44
C LYS A 100 -6.65 -8.92 10.13
N ILE A 101 -7.24 -8.30 9.11
CA ILE A 101 -6.62 -8.21 7.78
C ILE A 101 -6.82 -6.83 7.14
N CYS A 102 -5.74 -6.30 6.57
CA CYS A 102 -5.71 -5.09 5.77
C CYS A 102 -5.44 -5.41 4.30
N LEU A 103 -6.06 -4.66 3.39
CA LEU A 103 -5.79 -4.76 1.96
C LEU A 103 -4.64 -3.81 1.57
N GLN A 104 -3.57 -4.32 0.94
CA GLN A 104 -2.56 -3.44 0.38
C GLN A 104 -3.04 -2.85 -0.96
N ILE A 105 -3.09 -1.52 -1.04
CA ILE A 105 -3.34 -0.77 -2.26
C ILE A 105 -1.99 -0.42 -2.89
N LEU A 106 -1.73 -0.97 -4.07
CA LEU A 106 -0.48 -0.83 -4.80
C LEU A 106 -0.73 -0.30 -6.22
N HIS A 107 -0.15 0.85 -6.55
CA HIS A 107 -0.06 1.30 -7.94
C HIS A 107 1.39 1.18 -8.42
N THR A 108 1.66 0.26 -9.35
CA THR A 108 3.03 -0.08 -9.75
C THR A 108 3.76 1.04 -10.52
N GLY A 109 3.02 1.96 -11.13
CA GLY A 109 3.58 3.15 -11.77
C GLY A 109 4.47 2.77 -12.96
N ARG A 110 5.72 3.24 -13.00
CA ARG A 110 6.67 2.87 -14.06
C ARG A 110 7.07 1.40 -14.08
N TYR A 111 6.76 0.63 -13.04
CA TYR A 111 7.00 -0.82 -13.01
C TYR A 111 5.83 -1.65 -13.56
N ALA A 112 4.72 -1.02 -13.97
CA ALA A 112 3.66 -1.75 -14.65
C ALA A 112 4.17 -2.37 -15.96
N TYR A 113 3.98 -3.67 -16.15
CA TYR A 113 4.38 -4.43 -17.33
C TYR A 113 3.29 -4.37 -18.42
N HIS A 114 2.93 -3.14 -18.82
CA HIS A 114 1.99 -2.88 -19.90
C HIS A 114 2.18 -1.46 -20.49
N PRO A 115 1.78 -1.20 -21.75
CA PRO A 115 2.04 0.09 -22.43
C PRO A 115 1.27 1.29 -21.84
N PHE A 116 0.31 1.04 -20.94
CA PHE A 116 -0.47 2.09 -20.28
C PHE A 116 0.16 2.60 -18.98
N SER A 117 1.40 2.21 -18.68
CA SER A 117 2.12 2.59 -17.46
C SER A 117 2.27 4.11 -17.36
N VAL A 118 2.21 4.62 -16.13
CA VAL A 118 2.30 6.05 -15.83
C VAL A 118 3.22 6.30 -14.64
N SER A 119 3.80 7.49 -14.58
CA SER A 119 4.69 7.88 -13.48
C SER A 119 4.70 9.40 -13.31
N ALA A 120 5.47 9.88 -12.34
CA ALA A 120 5.71 11.31 -12.10
C ALA A 120 6.29 12.00 -13.34
N SER A 121 7.23 11.35 -14.03
CA SER A 121 7.84 11.80 -15.28
C SER A 121 8.00 10.65 -16.28
N SER A 122 8.23 10.98 -17.55
CA SER A 122 8.39 10.00 -18.64
C SER A 122 9.79 9.34 -18.64
N ILE A 123 10.20 8.76 -17.51
CA ILE A 123 11.51 8.13 -17.31
C ILE A 123 11.33 6.61 -17.23
N LYS A 124 11.92 5.89 -18.20
CA LYS A 124 11.86 4.43 -18.27
C LYS A 124 12.68 3.82 -17.11
N ALA A 125 12.13 2.78 -16.47
CA ALA A 125 12.88 1.98 -15.51
C ALA A 125 13.88 1.06 -16.24
N PRO A 126 15.11 0.86 -15.74
CA PRO A 126 16.08 -0.05 -16.34
C PRO A 126 15.58 -1.50 -16.46
N ILE A 127 14.71 -1.93 -15.55
CA ILE A 127 14.19 -3.30 -15.44
C ILE A 127 12.86 -3.53 -16.19
N ASN A 128 12.30 -2.51 -16.85
CA ASN A 128 10.98 -2.62 -17.49
C ASN A 128 11.06 -2.23 -18.96
N PRO A 129 10.48 -3.01 -19.90
CA PRO A 129 10.51 -2.68 -21.32
C PRO A 129 9.65 -1.46 -21.68
N PHE A 130 8.62 -1.15 -20.90
CA PHE A 130 7.67 -0.07 -21.16
C PHE A 130 8.13 1.27 -20.57
N LYS A 131 8.15 2.32 -21.39
CA LYS A 131 8.37 3.70 -20.92
C LYS A 131 7.05 4.27 -20.39
N PRO A 132 6.99 4.75 -19.14
CA PRO A 132 5.77 5.33 -18.61
C PRO A 132 5.44 6.66 -19.28
N ARG A 133 4.15 7.00 -19.31
CA ARG A 133 3.70 8.36 -19.62
C ARG A 133 3.72 9.21 -18.35
N GLN A 134 4.24 10.43 -18.45
CA GLN A 134 4.07 11.44 -17.40
C GLN A 134 2.58 11.69 -17.14
N MET A 135 2.16 11.59 -15.88
CA MET A 135 0.78 11.89 -15.50
C MET A 135 0.45 13.37 -15.66
N SER A 136 -0.73 13.69 -16.21
CA SER A 136 -1.31 15.03 -16.12
C SER A 136 -1.89 15.29 -14.73
N GLU A 137 -2.08 16.55 -14.36
CA GLU A 137 -2.72 16.90 -13.08
C GLU A 137 -4.10 16.24 -12.93
N ARG A 138 -4.88 16.15 -14.03
CA ARG A 138 -6.17 15.45 -14.03
C ARG A 138 -6.01 13.97 -13.68
N GLN A 139 -4.98 13.32 -14.21
CA GLN A 139 -4.71 11.91 -13.90
C GLN A 139 -4.28 11.76 -12.43
N ILE A 140 -3.43 12.67 -11.92
CA ILE A 140 -3.00 12.66 -10.52
C ILE A 140 -4.22 12.77 -9.58
N LYS A 141 -5.07 13.79 -9.80
CA LYS A 141 -6.31 13.99 -9.03
C LYS A 141 -7.26 12.81 -9.14
N LYS A 142 -7.36 12.17 -10.32
CA LYS A 142 -8.18 10.96 -10.50
C LYS A 142 -7.59 9.79 -9.71
N THR A 143 -6.28 9.57 -9.76
CA THR A 143 -5.62 8.50 -9.01
C THR A 143 -5.81 8.67 -7.50
N ILE A 144 -5.71 9.89 -6.95
CA ILE A 144 -6.04 10.16 -5.54
C ILE A 144 -7.46 9.69 -5.19
N LYS A 145 -8.46 10.03 -6.02
CA LYS A 145 -9.84 9.58 -5.85
C LYS A 145 -10.00 8.06 -6.00
N ASP A 146 -9.24 7.44 -6.90
CA ASP A 146 -9.27 6.00 -7.10
C ASP A 146 -8.74 5.28 -5.84
N PHE A 147 -7.63 5.72 -5.23
CA PHE A 147 -7.13 5.20 -3.95
C PHE A 147 -8.20 5.30 -2.84
N ALA A 148 -8.77 6.49 -2.65
CA ALA A 148 -9.82 6.69 -1.63
C ALA A 148 -11.07 5.83 -1.89
N THR A 149 -11.42 5.61 -3.15
CA THR A 149 -12.53 4.71 -3.54
C THR A 149 -12.18 3.27 -3.20
N THR A 150 -10.96 2.81 -3.49
CA THR A 150 -10.48 1.48 -3.10
C THR A 150 -10.50 1.29 -1.59
N CYS A 151 -10.11 2.30 -0.79
CA CYS A 151 -10.25 2.24 0.68
C CYS A 151 -11.70 2.00 1.11
N LYS A 152 -12.65 2.73 0.52
CA LYS A 152 -14.07 2.55 0.84
C LYS A 152 -14.59 1.17 0.43
N LEU A 153 -14.15 0.68 -0.72
CA LEU A 153 -14.49 -0.66 -1.18
C LEU A 153 -13.90 -1.75 -0.28
N ALA A 154 -12.65 -1.59 0.17
CA ALA A 154 -12.01 -2.49 1.13
C ALA A 154 -12.79 -2.50 2.46
N GLN A 155 -13.18 -1.33 2.97
CA GLN A 155 -14.04 -1.23 4.16
C GLN A 155 -15.38 -1.97 3.94
N SER A 156 -16.05 -1.77 2.80
CA SER A 156 -17.31 -2.48 2.49
C SER A 156 -17.13 -3.99 2.27
N ALA A 157 -15.92 -4.43 1.91
CA ALA A 157 -15.58 -5.84 1.77
C ALA A 157 -15.26 -6.50 3.12
N GLY A 158 -15.22 -5.75 4.23
CA GLY A 158 -14.94 -6.27 5.56
C GLY A 158 -13.47 -6.29 5.96
N TYR A 159 -12.57 -5.59 5.25
CA TYR A 159 -11.20 -5.44 5.76
C TYR A 159 -11.20 -4.57 7.02
N ASP A 160 -10.27 -4.82 7.95
CA ASP A 160 -10.03 -3.98 9.14
C ASP A 160 -9.33 -2.66 8.79
N GLY A 161 -8.72 -2.61 7.61
CA GLY A 161 -7.95 -1.47 7.15
C GLY A 161 -7.40 -1.63 5.74
N VAL A 162 -6.52 -0.70 5.39
CA VAL A 162 -5.69 -0.79 4.18
C VAL A 162 -4.23 -0.45 4.48
N GLU A 163 -3.33 -0.95 3.64
CA GLU A 163 -1.96 -0.46 3.54
C GLU A 163 -1.78 0.30 2.22
N ILE A 164 -1.38 1.57 2.30
CA ILE A 164 -1.00 2.38 1.14
C ILE A 164 0.48 2.13 0.86
N MET A 165 0.79 1.51 -0.28
CA MET A 165 2.15 1.16 -0.66
C MET A 165 2.93 2.39 -1.17
N GLY A 166 3.70 3.01 -0.28
CA GLY A 166 4.48 4.22 -0.49
C GLY A 166 5.96 4.00 -0.83
N SER A 167 6.41 2.75 -0.98
CA SER A 167 7.82 2.36 -1.04
C SER A 167 8.17 1.51 -2.28
N GLU A 168 9.35 0.88 -2.27
CA GLU A 168 9.89 -0.06 -3.28
C GLU A 168 9.97 0.49 -4.71
N GLY A 169 9.92 1.81 -4.86
CA GLY A 169 9.96 2.46 -6.17
C GLY A 169 8.67 2.38 -6.97
N TYR A 170 7.53 2.08 -6.33
CA TYR A 170 6.20 2.15 -6.94
C TYR A 170 5.69 3.60 -7.06
N LEU A 171 4.47 3.81 -7.57
CA LEU A 171 4.01 5.14 -8.02
C LEU A 171 4.23 6.25 -6.99
N ILE A 172 3.83 6.04 -5.74
CA ILE A 172 3.96 7.06 -4.70
C ILE A 172 5.44 7.38 -4.47
N ASN A 173 6.28 6.34 -4.31
CA ASN A 173 7.74 6.49 -4.17
C ASN A 173 8.37 7.19 -5.40
N GLN A 174 7.82 6.98 -6.60
CA GLN A 174 8.26 7.63 -7.84
C GLN A 174 7.96 9.14 -7.85
N PHE A 175 6.91 9.59 -7.15
CA PHE A 175 6.66 11.02 -6.93
C PHE A 175 7.56 11.58 -5.82
N LEU A 176 7.86 10.77 -4.80
CA LEU A 176 8.70 11.18 -3.69
C LEU A 176 10.14 11.43 -4.10
N CYS A 177 10.75 10.61 -4.96
CA CYS A 177 12.20 10.67 -5.21
C CYS A 177 12.59 11.54 -6.42
N GLN A 178 13.63 12.35 -6.28
CA GLN A 178 14.16 13.20 -7.36
C GLN A 178 14.65 12.37 -8.56
N ARG A 179 15.04 11.12 -8.33
CA ARG A 179 15.42 10.15 -9.36
C ARG A 179 14.37 10.05 -10.47
N THR A 180 13.09 10.05 -10.10
CA THR A 180 11.97 9.75 -10.99
C THR A 180 11.03 10.92 -11.20
N ASN A 181 10.98 11.86 -10.26
CA ASN A 181 10.17 13.05 -10.36
C ASN A 181 11.00 14.24 -10.84
N LYS A 182 10.91 14.52 -12.14
CA LYS A 182 11.54 15.69 -12.81
C LYS A 182 10.51 16.75 -13.19
N ARG A 183 9.37 16.78 -12.51
CA ARG A 183 8.31 17.76 -12.78
C ARG A 183 8.72 19.14 -12.25
N ASN A 184 8.23 20.17 -12.92
CA ASN A 184 8.39 21.59 -12.56
C ASN A 184 7.05 22.24 -12.16
N ASP A 185 6.02 21.44 -11.92
CA ASP A 185 4.72 21.88 -11.44
C ASP A 185 4.56 21.61 -9.93
N ARG A 186 3.37 21.86 -9.39
CA ARG A 186 3.06 21.67 -7.95
C ARG A 186 3.18 20.22 -7.43
N TRP A 187 3.53 19.26 -8.29
CA TRP A 187 3.72 17.86 -7.95
C TRP A 187 5.20 17.41 -8.04
N GLY A 188 6.14 18.33 -8.30
CA GLY A 188 7.57 18.05 -8.25
C GLY A 188 8.43 19.28 -7.94
N GLY A 189 9.74 19.14 -8.10
CA GLY A 189 10.71 20.13 -7.64
C GLY A 189 10.96 20.01 -6.14
N SER A 190 10.47 20.96 -5.35
CA SER A 190 10.65 20.97 -3.89
C SER A 190 10.09 19.72 -3.23
N TYR A 191 10.58 19.39 -2.03
CA TYR A 191 10.11 18.21 -1.32
C TYR A 191 8.63 18.32 -0.95
N GLU A 192 8.15 19.51 -0.59
CA GLU A 192 6.74 19.76 -0.28
C GLU A 192 5.81 19.39 -1.46
N ASN A 193 6.26 19.67 -2.69
CA ASN A 193 5.54 19.29 -3.89
C ASN A 193 5.64 17.78 -4.19
N ARG A 194 6.80 17.16 -3.96
CA ARG A 194 7.02 15.72 -4.16
C ARG A 194 6.19 14.86 -3.20
N MET A 195 6.09 15.27 -1.93
CA MET A 195 5.27 14.57 -0.92
C MET A 195 3.76 14.77 -1.07
N ARG A 196 3.35 15.79 -1.82
CA ARG A 196 1.93 16.15 -2.01
C ARG A 196 1.06 14.98 -2.45
N LEU A 197 1.51 14.14 -3.38
CA LEU A 197 0.72 12.98 -3.81
C LEU A 197 0.40 12.03 -2.65
N ALA A 198 1.42 11.68 -1.85
CA ALA A 198 1.28 10.77 -0.73
C ALA A 198 0.27 11.32 0.31
N LEU A 199 0.44 12.60 0.68
CA LEU A 199 -0.42 13.26 1.66
C LEU A 199 -1.86 13.38 1.19
N GLU A 200 -2.09 13.77 -0.07
CA GLU A 200 -3.44 13.89 -0.63
C GLU A 200 -4.14 12.52 -0.72
N ILE A 201 -3.41 11.45 -1.05
CA ILE A 201 -3.95 10.07 -1.02
C ILE A 201 -4.41 9.72 0.40
N VAL A 202 -3.58 9.95 1.42
CA VAL A 202 -3.93 9.62 2.81
C VAL A 202 -5.12 10.46 3.28
N LYS A 203 -5.10 11.78 3.07
CA LYS A 203 -6.17 12.69 3.49
C LYS A 203 -7.52 12.32 2.87
N GLU A 204 -7.55 12.10 1.56
CA GLU A 204 -8.80 11.71 0.88
C GLU A 204 -9.26 10.31 1.28
N SER A 205 -8.32 9.37 1.49
CA SER A 205 -8.64 8.03 2.00
C SER A 205 -9.26 8.10 3.39
N ARG A 206 -8.61 8.80 4.34
CA ARG A 206 -9.09 8.99 5.71
C ARG A 206 -10.47 9.64 5.75
N LYS A 207 -10.66 10.72 4.97
CA LYS A 207 -11.96 11.38 4.81
C LYS A 207 -13.06 10.42 4.33
N LYS A 208 -12.72 9.46 3.46
CA LYS A 208 -13.68 8.53 2.86
C LYS A 208 -14.07 7.38 3.79
N VAL A 209 -13.14 6.90 4.61
CA VAL A 209 -13.35 5.72 5.49
C VAL A 209 -13.72 6.07 6.94
N GLY A 210 -13.51 7.31 7.37
CA GLY A 210 -13.70 7.72 8.77
C GLY A 210 -12.47 7.43 9.63
N THR A 211 -12.55 7.70 10.94
CA THR A 211 -11.44 7.53 11.90
C THR A 211 -11.20 6.08 12.29
N ASP A 212 -12.26 5.28 12.36
CA ASP A 212 -12.23 3.93 12.93
C ASP A 212 -11.94 2.88 11.86
N PHE A 213 -10.82 3.09 11.17
CA PHE A 213 -10.34 2.24 10.09
C PHE A 213 -8.83 2.32 10.01
N ILE A 214 -8.14 1.17 10.01
CA ILE A 214 -6.67 1.17 10.00
C ILE A 214 -6.19 1.68 8.64
N ILE A 215 -5.35 2.71 8.65
CA ILE A 215 -4.57 3.11 7.48
C ILE A 215 -3.10 2.89 7.81
N ILE A 216 -2.49 1.91 7.18
CA ILE A 216 -1.05 1.69 7.19
C ILE A 216 -0.45 2.46 6.02
N PHE A 217 0.67 3.14 6.21
CA PHE A 217 1.47 3.65 5.11
C PHE A 217 2.83 2.98 5.11
N ARG A 218 3.18 2.30 4.02
CA ARG A 218 4.49 1.63 3.88
C ARG A 218 5.51 2.62 3.33
N LEU A 219 6.20 3.31 4.24
CA LEU A 219 7.17 4.36 3.96
C LEU A 219 8.53 3.76 3.58
N SER A 220 9.13 4.24 2.49
CA SER A 220 10.50 3.89 2.15
C SER A 220 11.44 4.60 3.11
N MET A 221 12.05 3.85 4.03
CA MET A 221 13.02 4.40 4.99
C MET A 221 14.43 4.48 4.38
N LEU A 222 14.68 3.68 3.33
CA LEU A 222 15.95 3.63 2.64
C LEU A 222 15.72 3.19 1.18
N ASP A 223 15.90 4.09 0.23
CA ASP A 223 15.60 3.81 -1.19
C ASP A 223 16.66 2.96 -1.92
N LEU A 224 17.92 2.96 -1.46
CA LEU A 224 19.07 2.26 -2.07
C LEU A 224 19.29 2.55 -3.57
N VAL A 225 18.89 3.74 -4.03
CA VAL A 225 19.13 4.22 -5.39
C VAL A 225 19.59 5.68 -5.38
N GLU A 226 20.41 6.06 -6.36
CA GLU A 226 20.82 7.45 -6.54
C GLU A 226 19.61 8.35 -6.81
N GLY A 227 19.54 9.49 -6.12
CA GLY A 227 18.41 10.42 -6.19
C GLY A 227 17.17 9.95 -5.42
N GLY A 228 17.33 9.00 -4.49
CA GLY A 228 16.34 8.65 -3.46
C GLY A 228 16.13 9.78 -2.44
N SER A 229 15.23 9.55 -1.50
CA SER A 229 14.92 10.47 -0.41
C SER A 229 16.07 10.49 0.60
N THR A 230 16.34 11.66 1.18
CA THR A 230 17.27 11.77 2.33
C THR A 230 16.58 11.35 3.63
N TRP A 231 17.34 11.13 4.70
CA TRP A 231 16.76 10.84 6.01
C TRP A 231 15.84 11.95 6.52
N ASP A 232 16.25 13.22 6.35
CA ASP A 232 15.41 14.36 6.76
C ASP A 232 14.09 14.41 5.98
N GLU A 233 14.12 14.13 4.67
CA GLU A 233 12.92 13.99 3.84
C GLU A 233 12.00 12.88 4.39
N VAL A 234 12.55 11.70 4.69
CA VAL A 234 11.81 10.56 5.26
C VAL A 234 11.14 10.95 6.59
N VAL A 235 11.86 11.63 7.48
CA VAL A 235 11.32 12.08 8.79
C VAL A 235 10.22 13.13 8.61
N ILE A 236 10.39 14.09 7.70
CA ILE A 236 9.37 15.09 7.39
C ILE A 236 8.09 14.39 6.90
N LEU A 237 8.21 13.48 5.94
CA LEU A 237 7.06 12.75 5.41
C LEU A 237 6.39 11.89 6.48
N ALA A 238 7.13 11.22 7.36
CA ALA A 238 6.56 10.43 8.44
C ALA A 238 5.65 11.26 9.36
N LYS A 239 6.12 12.46 9.77
CA LYS A 239 5.34 13.39 10.60
C LYS A 239 4.10 13.92 9.88
N GLU A 240 4.24 14.29 8.61
CA GLU A 240 3.11 14.77 7.81
C GLU A 240 2.06 13.68 7.55
N LEU A 241 2.49 12.42 7.42
CA LEU A 241 1.60 11.25 7.29
C LEU A 241 0.82 10.98 8.58
N GLU A 242 1.49 11.09 9.74
CA GLU A 242 0.83 11.01 11.05
C GLU A 242 -0.28 12.07 11.16
N LEU A 243 0.05 13.34 10.87
CA LEU A 243 -0.93 14.44 10.87
C LEU A 243 -2.05 14.25 9.84
N ALA A 244 -1.77 13.61 8.71
CA ALA A 244 -2.77 13.29 7.69
C ALA A 244 -3.74 12.17 8.10
N GLY A 245 -3.44 11.43 9.18
CA GLY A 245 -4.31 10.41 9.75
C GLY A 245 -3.90 8.96 9.42
N VAL A 246 -2.62 8.70 9.18
CA VAL A 246 -2.08 7.33 9.18
C VAL A 246 -2.16 6.73 10.59
N THR A 247 -2.58 5.47 10.70
CA THR A 247 -2.66 4.72 11.97
C THR A 247 -1.33 4.03 12.29
N ILE A 248 -0.66 3.44 11.28
CA ILE A 248 0.60 2.72 11.43
C ILE A 248 1.54 3.09 10.29
N ILE A 249 2.80 3.37 10.58
CA ILE A 249 3.85 3.47 9.56
C ILE A 249 4.57 2.11 9.49
N ASN A 250 4.52 1.48 8.31
CA ASN A 250 5.30 0.28 8.01
C ASN A 250 6.57 0.67 7.24
N THR A 251 7.63 -0.13 7.36
CA THR A 251 8.92 0.15 6.75
C THR A 251 9.08 -0.59 5.42
N GLY A 252 9.49 0.15 4.39
CA GLY A 252 9.98 -0.38 3.11
C GLY A 252 11.47 -0.09 2.96
N ILE A 253 12.20 -1.03 2.38
CA ILE A 253 13.65 -0.95 2.16
C ILE A 253 13.95 -1.32 0.71
N GLY A 254 14.74 -0.49 0.05
CA GLY A 254 15.21 -0.67 -1.31
C GLY A 254 14.15 -0.39 -2.37
N TRP A 255 14.60 -0.42 -3.61
CA TRP A 255 13.77 -0.44 -4.82
C TRP A 255 14.07 -1.72 -5.58
N HIS A 256 13.17 -2.15 -6.46
CA HIS A 256 13.45 -3.24 -7.42
C HIS A 256 14.66 -2.94 -8.34
N GLU A 257 15.11 -1.68 -8.41
CA GLU A 257 16.29 -1.23 -9.15
C GLU A 257 17.59 -1.18 -8.31
N ALA A 258 17.51 -1.41 -6.99
CA ALA A 258 18.67 -1.34 -6.11
C ALA A 258 19.65 -2.48 -6.45
N ARG A 259 20.93 -2.13 -6.54
CA ARG A 259 22.02 -3.10 -6.77
C ARG A 259 22.80 -3.43 -5.50
N VAL A 260 22.46 -2.75 -4.41
CA VAL A 260 23.02 -3.01 -3.08
C VAL A 260 22.18 -4.13 -2.47
N PRO A 261 22.77 -5.30 -2.16
CA PRO A 261 22.05 -6.44 -1.57
C PRO A 261 21.53 -6.13 -0.17
#